data_AF-A0A6J7ZVX0-F1
#
_entry.id   AF-A0A6J7ZVX0-F1
#
_cell.length_a   1.000
_cell.length_b   1.000
_cell.length_c   1.000
_cell.angle_alpha   90.00
_cell.angle_beta   90.00
_cell.angle_gamma   90.00
#
_symmetry.space_group_name_H-M   'P 1'
#
loop_
_entity.id
_entity.type
_entity.pdbx_description
1 polymer ?
#
loop_
_entity_poly.entity_id
_entity_poly.type
_entity_poly.pdbx_seq_one_letter_code
_entity_poly.pdbx_strand_id
1 'polypeptide(L)'
;MYELGHQKTENEHIYDLCDLPVEHKRKDEPTKVGRNNILVIERMKICLAAVIVSFVLFCIALSVLIVVIKTRNEAKIKQQMTARFNTMENLINKSFVEKEAKIKQQMTARFNTMENLINKSFVEKARSKECADIDFIQDGIFLVYPNGENNPKHVYCVMQDNKKWTVIQRRFDFSVNFTKTWNEYKEGFGVASGEHWLGNEYIHVISTNGRHRARFILEKNWQRKVCRIL
;
A
#
# COMPACT_ATOMS: atom_id res chain seq x y z
N MET A 1 37.74 105.98 -4.42
CA MET A 1 37.21 104.61 -4.32
C MET A 1 38.08 103.90 -3.29
N TYR A 2 37.92 104.31 -2.03
CA TYR A 2 36.98 103.74 -1.06
C TYR A 2 37.56 102.41 -0.50
N GLU A 3 38.27 102.44 0.64
CA GLU A 3 37.77 102.59 2.03
C GLU A 3 37.15 101.28 2.56
N LEU A 4 37.34 100.84 3.81
CA LEU A 4 38.09 101.30 4.99
C LEU A 4 38.61 100.02 5.70
N GLY A 5 39.80 99.97 6.33
CA GLY A 5 40.05 100.42 7.72
C GLY A 5 39.75 99.30 8.74
N HIS A 6 40.38 99.05 9.89
CA HIS A 6 41.49 99.61 10.71
C HIS A 6 41.94 98.44 11.66
N GLN A 7 43.11 98.32 12.32
CA GLN A 7 44.35 99.09 12.50
C GLN A 7 45.51 98.10 12.86
N LYS A 8 46.78 98.31 12.44
CA LYS A 8 48.00 98.62 13.26
C LYS A 8 47.92 98.42 14.80
N THR A 9 48.98 98.16 15.60
CA THR A 9 50.45 97.89 15.49
C THR A 9 50.89 97.34 16.88
N GLU A 10 52.02 96.65 17.08
CA GLU A 10 53.37 97.13 17.54
C GLU A 10 54.21 95.85 17.78
N ASN A 11 55.53 95.75 17.50
CA ASN A 11 56.70 96.26 18.27
C ASN A 11 56.65 95.88 19.77
N GLU A 12 57.71 95.42 20.46
CA GLU A 12 59.18 95.53 20.29
C GLU A 12 59.85 94.12 20.42
N HIS A 13 61.05 93.76 19.94
CA HIS A 13 62.38 94.38 19.79
C HIS A 13 63.23 94.54 21.09
N ILE A 14 64.46 93.99 21.04
CA ILE A 14 65.67 94.41 21.80
C ILE A 14 65.64 93.96 23.30
N TYR A 15 66.67 93.35 23.89
CA TYR A 15 68.11 93.63 23.79
C TYR A 15 69.01 92.42 23.43
N ASP A 16 70.08 92.75 22.72
CA ASP A 16 71.32 91.95 22.62
C ASP A 16 71.98 91.75 23.99
N LEU A 17 72.81 90.72 24.10
CA LEU A 17 74.24 90.93 24.39
C LEU A 17 75.06 89.72 23.93
N CYS A 18 75.97 89.94 22.98
CA CYS A 18 77.03 88.99 22.68
C CYS A 18 78.14 89.13 23.71
N ASP A 19 78.55 88.03 24.35
CA ASP A 19 79.94 87.82 24.76
C ASP A 19 80.29 86.33 24.68
N LEU A 20 81.22 86.01 23.79
CA LEU A 20 81.96 84.75 23.69
C LEU A 20 83.24 84.87 24.54
N PRO A 21 84.04 83.81 24.73
CA PRO A 21 83.70 82.42 25.05
C PRO A 21 84.60 81.87 26.19
N VAL A 22 84.29 80.72 26.80
CA VAL A 22 85.31 79.73 27.22
C VAL A 22 84.69 78.33 27.22
N GLU A 23 85.28 77.38 26.50
CA GLU A 23 84.99 75.96 26.70
C GLU A 23 85.49 75.48 28.07
N HIS A 24 84.58 74.98 28.91
CA HIS A 24 84.96 73.99 29.91
C HIS A 24 84.08 72.76 29.83
N LYS A 25 84.68 71.67 29.36
CA LYS A 25 84.06 70.37 29.17
C LYS A 25 83.38 69.89 30.46
N ARG A 26 82.05 69.83 30.45
CA ARG A 26 81.33 68.83 31.24
C ARG A 26 80.65 67.87 30.28
N LYS A 27 81.14 66.63 30.27
CA LYS A 27 80.42 65.51 29.66
C LYS A 27 79.22 65.24 30.55
N ASP A 28 78.06 65.75 30.19
CA ASP A 28 76.80 65.27 30.77
C ASP A 28 76.46 63.91 30.15
N GLU A 29 77.22 62.91 30.61
CA GLU A 29 76.95 61.51 30.41
C GLU A 29 75.52 61.21 30.90
N PRO A 30 74.63 60.57 30.10
CA PRO A 30 73.23 60.48 30.48
C PRO A 30 73.08 59.64 31.74
N THR A 31 72.77 60.32 32.85
CA THR A 31 72.74 59.76 34.22
C THR A 31 71.94 58.46 34.24
N LYS A 32 72.58 57.39 34.72
CA LYS A 32 72.02 56.01 34.74
C LYS A 32 70.61 55.93 35.34
N VAL A 33 70.28 56.84 36.26
CA VAL A 33 68.98 56.94 36.95
C VAL A 33 67.80 57.14 35.98
N GLY A 34 67.95 57.97 34.93
CA GLY A 34 66.86 58.23 33.98
C GLY A 34 66.58 57.06 33.02
N ARG A 35 67.65 56.41 32.52
CA ARG A 35 67.53 55.22 31.65
C ARG A 35 66.94 54.03 32.40
N ASN A 36 67.29 53.84 33.68
CA ASN A 36 66.74 52.76 34.48
C ASN A 36 65.22 52.90 34.67
N ASN A 37 64.72 54.11 34.95
CA ASN A 37 63.28 54.32 35.16
C ASN A 37 62.45 54.15 33.87
N ILE A 38 62.95 54.61 32.72
CA ILE A 38 62.29 54.41 31.42
C ILE A 38 62.26 52.92 31.04
N LEU A 39 63.38 52.21 31.22
CA LEU A 39 63.48 50.77 30.95
C LEU A 39 62.57 49.94 31.88
N VAL A 40 62.38 50.35 33.13
CA VAL A 40 61.41 49.75 34.06
C VAL A 40 59.98 49.98 33.60
N ILE A 41 59.64 51.18 33.11
CA ILE A 41 58.30 51.47 32.56
C ILE A 41 58.02 50.67 31.28
N GLU A 42 58.99 50.54 30.37
CA GLU A 42 58.83 49.67 29.19
C GLU A 42 58.65 48.20 29.58
N ARG A 43 59.44 47.69 30.52
CA ARG A 43 59.28 46.31 31.02
C ARG A 43 57.93 46.11 31.72
N MET A 44 57.44 47.09 32.49
CA MET A 44 56.08 47.07 33.04
C MET A 44 55.02 47.03 31.94
N LYS A 45 55.16 47.83 30.88
CA LYS A 45 54.22 47.82 29.73
C LYS A 45 54.23 46.47 29.02
N ILE A 46 55.40 45.85 28.84
CA ILE A 46 55.54 44.52 28.22
C ILE A 46 54.90 43.44 29.10
N CYS A 47 55.17 43.44 30.42
CA CYS A 47 54.54 42.51 31.36
C CYS A 47 53.02 42.68 31.39
N LEU A 48 52.52 43.92 31.42
CA LEU A 48 51.08 44.22 31.39
C LEU A 48 50.44 43.74 30.08
N ALA A 49 51.08 44.00 28.93
CA ALA A 49 50.63 43.51 27.63
C ALA A 49 50.60 41.97 27.57
N ALA A 50 51.62 41.29 28.10
CA ALA A 50 51.66 39.83 28.17
C ALA A 50 50.54 39.24 29.06
N VAL A 51 50.25 39.88 30.20
CA VAL A 51 49.13 39.50 31.08
C VAL A 51 47.79 39.72 30.37
N ILE A 52 47.60 40.84 29.69
CA ILE A 52 46.39 41.13 28.92
C ILE A 52 46.20 40.11 27.78
N VAL A 53 47.24 39.84 26.99
CA VAL A 53 47.19 38.85 25.90
C VAL A 53 46.87 37.46 26.46
N SER A 54 47.50 37.04 27.55
CA SER A 54 47.21 35.74 28.20
C SER A 54 45.75 35.66 28.70
N PHE A 55 45.23 36.74 29.30
CA PHE A 55 43.84 36.80 29.75
C PHE A 55 42.85 36.77 28.57
N VAL A 56 43.12 37.51 27.50
CA VAL A 56 42.30 37.50 26.27
C VAL A 56 42.30 36.11 25.63
N LEU A 57 43.46 35.45 25.51
CA LEU A 57 43.55 34.08 24.99
C LEU A 57 42.79 33.08 25.87
N PHE A 58 42.84 33.22 27.20
CA PHE A 58 42.08 32.40 28.13
C PHE A 58 40.56 32.61 28.01
N CYS A 59 40.10 33.86 27.90
CA CYS A 59 38.69 34.20 27.65
C CYS A 59 38.18 33.66 26.30
N ILE A 60 39.02 33.70 25.26
CA ILE A 60 38.71 33.09 23.95
C ILE A 60 38.60 31.56 24.11
N ALA A 61 39.55 30.91 24.78
CA ALA A 61 39.50 29.46 25.02
C ALA A 61 38.24 29.04 25.80
N LEU A 62 37.85 29.79 26.86
CA LEU A 62 36.63 29.54 27.61
C LEU A 62 35.36 29.74 26.77
N SER A 63 35.27 30.82 25.99
CA SER A 63 34.08 31.06 25.16
C SER A 63 33.92 30.01 24.06
N VAL A 64 35.01 29.60 23.41
CA VAL A 64 35.01 28.47 22.46
C VAL A 64 34.59 27.17 23.15
N LEU A 65 35.11 26.87 24.35
CA LEU A 65 34.73 25.68 25.11
C LEU A 65 33.23 25.66 25.45
N ILE A 66 32.68 26.79 25.90
CA ILE A 66 31.24 26.95 26.20
C ILE A 66 30.40 26.72 24.95
N VAL A 67 30.79 27.29 23.80
CA VAL A 67 30.10 27.09 22.51
C VAL A 67 30.16 25.62 22.08
N VAL A 68 31.30 24.95 22.21
CA VAL A 68 31.46 23.53 21.88
C VAL A 68 30.62 22.62 22.79
N ILE A 69 30.53 22.93 24.09
CA ILE A 69 29.68 22.19 25.03
C ILE A 69 28.20 22.38 24.69
N LYS A 70 27.75 23.64 24.48
CA LYS A 70 26.36 23.96 24.12
C LYS A 70 25.94 23.26 22.82
N THR A 71 26.73 23.40 21.76
CA THR A 71 26.45 22.79 20.45
C THR A 71 26.44 21.26 20.51
N ARG A 72 27.35 20.61 21.26
CA ARG A 72 27.31 19.16 21.49
C ARG A 72 26.08 18.71 22.27
N ASN A 73 25.65 19.47 23.28
CA ASN A 73 24.46 19.12 24.06
C ASN A 73 23.18 19.26 23.21
N GLU A 74 23.05 20.33 22.43
CA GLU A 74 21.96 20.48 21.45
C GLU A 74 21.96 19.38 20.40
N ALA A 75 23.13 19.00 19.87
CA ALA A 75 23.27 17.92 18.89
C ALA A 75 22.82 16.56 19.46
N LYS A 76 23.22 16.22 20.69
CA LYS A 76 22.76 15.01 21.39
C LYS A 76 21.24 14.98 21.57
N ILE A 77 20.65 16.10 22.01
CA ILE A 77 19.20 16.23 22.19
C ILE A 77 18.45 16.06 20.85
N LYS A 78 18.94 16.70 19.79
CA LYS A 78 18.38 16.56 18.42
C LYS A 78 18.47 15.11 17.94
N GLN A 79 19.63 14.47 18.05
CA GLN A 79 19.83 13.08 17.64
C GLN A 79 18.92 12.12 18.42
N GLN A 80 18.76 12.30 19.73
CA GLN A 80 17.86 11.50 20.56
C GLN A 80 16.38 11.69 20.18
N MET A 81 15.95 12.91 19.85
CA MET A 81 14.60 13.18 19.34
C MET A 81 14.36 12.52 17.99
N THR A 82 15.26 12.69 17.01
CA THR A 82 15.15 12.06 15.69
C THR A 82 15.14 10.54 15.79
N ALA A 83 16.01 9.94 16.61
CA ALA A 83 16.01 8.49 16.82
C ALA A 83 14.66 7.99 17.38
N ARG A 84 14.09 8.67 18.38
CA ARG A 84 12.77 8.34 18.94
C ARG A 84 11.65 8.50 17.90
N PHE A 85 11.67 9.57 17.11
CA PHE A 85 10.68 9.81 16.06
C PHE A 85 10.72 8.70 15.01
N ASN A 86 11.91 8.39 14.48
CA ASN A 86 12.09 7.34 13.48
C ASN A 86 11.70 5.95 14.03
N THR A 87 11.98 5.66 15.31
CA THR A 87 11.51 4.41 15.96
C THR A 87 9.98 4.37 16.02
N MET A 88 9.33 5.47 16.40
CA MET A 88 7.87 5.57 16.48
C MET A 88 7.21 5.44 15.10
N GLU A 89 7.73 6.13 14.09
CA GLU A 89 7.28 6.04 12.70
C GLU A 89 7.38 4.62 12.15
N ASN A 90 8.52 3.94 12.37
CA ASN A 90 8.70 2.54 11.98
C ASN A 90 7.71 1.60 12.68
N LEU A 91 7.40 1.82 13.98
CA LEU A 91 6.41 1.03 14.70
C LEU A 91 4.99 1.26 14.18
N ILE A 92 4.61 2.52 13.90
CA ILE A 92 3.32 2.89 13.31
C ILE A 92 3.17 2.21 11.94
N ASN A 93 4.13 2.42 11.04
CA ASN A 93 4.12 1.88 9.68
C ASN A 93 4.07 0.34 9.69
N LYS A 94 4.88 -0.32 10.52
CA LYS A 94 4.84 -1.77 10.72
C LYS A 94 3.46 -2.23 11.20
N SER A 95 2.90 -1.59 12.22
CA SER A 95 1.59 -1.97 12.78
C SER A 95 0.44 -1.79 11.77
N PHE A 96 0.54 -0.81 10.88
CA PHE A 96 -0.42 -0.57 9.82
C PHE A 96 -0.35 -1.65 8.74
N VAL A 97 0.86 -1.92 8.21
CA VAL A 97 1.10 -2.95 7.19
C VAL A 97 0.70 -4.35 7.69
N GLU A 98 1.01 -4.70 8.95
CA GLU A 98 0.60 -5.99 9.53
C GLU A 98 -0.93 -6.13 9.66
N LYS A 99 -1.64 -5.05 9.99
CA LYS A 99 -3.11 -5.05 10.07
C LYS A 99 -3.74 -5.15 8.69
N GLU A 100 -3.25 -4.39 7.71
CA GLU A 100 -3.70 -4.51 6.32
C GLU A 100 -3.47 -5.91 5.76
N ALA A 101 -2.29 -6.49 5.98
CA ALA A 101 -1.96 -7.83 5.51
C ALA A 101 -2.95 -8.88 6.07
N LYS A 102 -3.28 -8.80 7.37
CA LYS A 102 -4.28 -9.69 8.02
C LYS A 102 -5.68 -9.51 7.43
N ILE A 103 -6.12 -8.27 7.21
CA ILE A 103 -7.45 -7.99 6.62
C ILE A 103 -7.51 -8.50 5.18
N LYS A 104 -6.50 -8.22 4.36
CA LYS A 104 -6.39 -8.69 2.97
C LYS A 104 -6.36 -10.22 2.92
N GLN A 105 -5.51 -10.87 3.71
CA GLN A 105 -5.43 -12.33 3.83
C GLN A 105 -6.77 -12.96 4.23
N GLN A 106 -7.46 -12.40 5.24
CA GLN A 106 -8.75 -12.90 5.70
C GLN A 106 -9.85 -12.74 4.63
N MET A 107 -9.85 -11.63 3.90
CA MET A 107 -10.79 -11.39 2.81
C MET A 107 -10.56 -12.35 1.64
N THR A 108 -9.32 -12.53 1.19
CA THR A 108 -8.94 -13.49 0.15
C THR A 108 -9.26 -14.92 0.58
N ALA A 109 -8.95 -15.32 1.82
CA ALA A 109 -9.29 -16.65 2.31
C ALA A 109 -10.80 -16.94 2.28
N ARG A 110 -11.63 -15.95 2.66
CA ARG A 110 -13.10 -16.07 2.57
C ARG A 110 -13.58 -16.14 1.11
N PHE A 111 -13.04 -15.31 0.23
CA PHE A 111 -13.39 -15.31 -1.19
C PHE A 111 -13.05 -16.65 -1.86
N ASN A 112 -11.81 -17.13 -1.71
CA ASN A 112 -11.38 -18.41 -2.23
C ASN A 112 -12.20 -19.59 -1.65
N THR A 113 -12.62 -19.50 -0.38
CA THR A 113 -13.51 -20.50 0.22
C THR A 113 -14.88 -20.51 -0.48
N MET A 114 -15.46 -19.34 -0.72
CA MET A 114 -16.74 -19.18 -1.41
C MET A 114 -16.66 -19.65 -2.87
N GLU A 115 -15.60 -19.29 -3.59
CA GLU A 115 -15.33 -19.72 -4.96
C GLU A 115 -15.23 -21.25 -5.03
N ASN A 116 -14.48 -21.89 -4.14
CA ASN A 116 -14.38 -23.35 -4.07
C ASN A 116 -15.73 -24.03 -3.78
N LEU A 117 -16.58 -23.45 -2.93
CA LEU A 117 -17.92 -23.97 -2.66
C LEU A 117 -18.84 -23.86 -3.88
N ILE A 118 -18.83 -22.71 -4.56
CA ILE A 118 -19.60 -22.50 -5.79
C ILE A 118 -19.13 -23.49 -6.86
N ASN A 119 -17.83 -23.54 -7.12
CA ASN A 119 -17.25 -24.38 -8.17
C ASN A 119 -17.47 -25.87 -7.88
N LYS A 120 -17.35 -26.31 -6.61
CA LYS A 120 -17.73 -27.67 -6.20
C LYS A 120 -19.21 -27.96 -6.50
N SER A 121 -20.12 -27.06 -6.09
CA SER A 121 -21.57 -27.26 -6.30
C SER A 121 -21.96 -27.29 -7.78
N PHE A 122 -21.21 -26.58 -8.63
CA PHE A 122 -21.41 -26.56 -10.08
C PHE A 122 -20.86 -27.82 -10.74
N VAL A 123 -19.61 -28.21 -10.44
CA VAL A 123 -18.99 -29.45 -10.95
C VAL A 123 -19.77 -30.70 -10.51
N GLU A 124 -20.35 -30.70 -9.31
CA GLU A 124 -21.18 -31.81 -8.81
C GLU A 124 -22.50 -31.94 -9.58
N LYS A 125 -23.16 -30.82 -9.93
CA LYS A 125 -24.36 -30.81 -10.76
C LYS A 125 -24.07 -31.05 -12.25
N ALA A 126 -22.96 -30.52 -12.77
CA ALA A 126 -22.51 -30.71 -14.14
C ALA A 126 -22.12 -32.16 -14.47
N ARG A 127 -21.95 -33.01 -13.45
CA ARG A 127 -21.77 -34.46 -13.61
C ARG A 127 -23.07 -35.24 -13.74
N SER A 128 -24.22 -34.68 -13.34
CA SER A 128 -25.51 -35.35 -13.45
C SER A 128 -25.93 -35.39 -14.92
N LYS A 129 -25.73 -36.52 -15.59
CA LYS A 129 -26.06 -36.73 -17.00
C LYS A 129 -27.50 -37.19 -17.18
N GLU A 130 -28.03 -37.95 -16.23
CA GLU A 130 -29.39 -38.49 -16.24
C GLU A 130 -30.03 -38.51 -14.84
N CYS A 131 -31.31 -38.87 -14.75
CA CYS A 131 -32.03 -38.92 -13.47
C CYS A 131 -31.44 -39.91 -12.45
N ALA A 132 -30.66 -40.91 -12.88
CA ALA A 132 -29.98 -41.83 -11.98
C ALA A 132 -28.88 -41.14 -11.13
N ASP A 133 -28.25 -40.10 -11.68
CA ASP A 133 -27.16 -39.35 -11.03
C ASP A 133 -27.66 -38.30 -10.03
N ILE A 134 -28.94 -37.90 -10.13
CA ILE A 134 -29.52 -36.81 -9.34
C ILE A 134 -30.02 -37.36 -8.01
N ASP A 135 -29.74 -36.68 -6.89
CA ASP A 135 -30.39 -37.00 -5.63
C ASP A 135 -31.74 -36.29 -5.45
N PHE A 136 -32.81 -37.04 -5.67
CA PHE A 136 -34.20 -36.59 -5.49
C PHE A 136 -35.04 -37.70 -4.86
N ILE A 137 -36.09 -37.29 -4.13
CA ILE A 137 -37.05 -38.16 -3.45
C ILE A 137 -38.49 -38.03 -4.00
N GLN A 138 -38.74 -37.08 -4.91
CA GLN A 138 -40.04 -36.80 -5.49
C GLN A 138 -39.92 -36.54 -7.00
N ASP A 139 -40.88 -37.05 -7.77
CA ASP A 139 -41.02 -36.79 -9.21
C ASP A 139 -40.99 -35.29 -9.54
N GLY A 140 -40.28 -34.91 -10.60
CA GLY A 140 -40.09 -33.50 -10.94
C GLY A 140 -39.30 -33.28 -12.23
N ILE A 141 -39.20 -32.02 -12.65
CA ILE A 141 -38.28 -31.60 -13.71
C ILE A 141 -36.93 -31.27 -13.08
N PHE A 142 -35.86 -31.85 -13.61
CA PHE A 142 -34.49 -31.56 -13.21
C PHE A 142 -33.65 -31.14 -14.42
N LEU A 143 -32.55 -30.45 -14.17
CA LEU A 143 -31.58 -30.02 -15.18
C LEU A 143 -30.38 -30.97 -15.15
N VAL A 144 -30.04 -31.54 -16.31
CA VAL A 144 -28.93 -32.49 -16.49
C VAL A 144 -27.98 -32.06 -17.60
N TYR A 145 -26.76 -32.56 -17.57
CA TYR A 145 -25.62 -32.12 -18.37
C TYR A 145 -24.98 -33.31 -19.10
N PRO A 146 -25.68 -33.94 -20.06
CA PRO A 146 -25.27 -35.19 -20.72
C PRO A 146 -23.91 -35.07 -21.43
N ASN A 147 -23.67 -33.91 -22.05
CA ASN A 147 -22.45 -33.52 -22.77
C ASN A 147 -21.64 -32.46 -21.99
N GLY A 148 -21.80 -32.41 -20.66
CA GLY A 148 -21.21 -31.39 -19.80
C GLY A 148 -21.93 -30.04 -19.83
N GLU A 149 -21.29 -29.03 -19.24
CA GLU A 149 -21.88 -27.75 -18.80
C GLU A 149 -22.58 -26.95 -19.91
N ASN A 150 -22.07 -27.01 -21.15
CA ASN A 150 -22.52 -26.17 -22.25
C ASN A 150 -23.84 -26.59 -22.89
N ASN A 151 -24.34 -27.81 -22.63
CA ASN A 151 -25.55 -28.35 -23.25
C ASN A 151 -26.52 -28.94 -22.21
N PRO A 152 -27.11 -28.09 -21.33
CA PRO A 152 -28.06 -28.53 -20.34
C PRO A 152 -29.39 -28.99 -20.95
N LYS A 153 -29.99 -30.04 -20.40
CA LYS A 153 -31.30 -30.56 -20.80
C LYS A 153 -32.25 -30.61 -19.60
N HIS A 154 -33.49 -30.15 -19.80
CA HIS A 154 -34.56 -30.37 -18.82
C HIS A 154 -35.14 -31.78 -19.04
N VAL A 155 -35.07 -32.62 -18.01
CA VAL A 155 -35.62 -33.98 -17.99
C VAL A 155 -36.71 -34.08 -16.94
N TYR A 156 -37.72 -34.92 -17.18
CA TYR A 156 -38.67 -35.29 -16.14
C TYR A 156 -38.21 -36.61 -15.50
N CYS A 157 -37.91 -36.54 -14.21
CA CYS A 157 -37.46 -37.68 -13.43
C CYS A 157 -38.61 -38.23 -12.60
N VAL A 158 -38.72 -39.56 -12.51
CA VAL A 158 -39.71 -40.23 -11.67
C VAL A 158 -39.08 -41.29 -10.77
N MET A 159 -39.57 -41.41 -9.54
CA MET A 159 -39.17 -42.46 -8.61
C MET A 159 -40.19 -43.60 -8.68
N GLN A 160 -39.79 -44.74 -9.25
CA GLN A 160 -40.64 -45.93 -9.35
C GLN A 160 -39.84 -47.20 -9.02
N ASP A 161 -40.39 -48.05 -8.16
CA ASP A 161 -39.76 -49.28 -7.66
C ASP A 161 -38.39 -49.05 -7.00
N ASN A 162 -38.28 -47.97 -6.21
CA ASN A 162 -37.03 -47.46 -5.62
C ASN A 162 -35.91 -47.21 -6.64
N LYS A 163 -36.27 -46.93 -7.90
CA LYS A 163 -35.35 -46.53 -8.97
C LYS A 163 -35.72 -45.16 -9.51
N LYS A 164 -34.70 -44.39 -9.86
CA LYS A 164 -34.81 -43.09 -10.51
C LYS A 164 -34.80 -43.32 -12.03
N TRP A 165 -35.87 -42.91 -12.70
CA TRP A 165 -36.05 -43.10 -14.14
C TRP A 165 -36.09 -41.76 -14.87
N THR A 166 -35.47 -41.70 -16.05
CA THR A 166 -35.52 -40.56 -16.97
C THR A 166 -36.69 -40.78 -17.93
N VAL A 167 -37.71 -39.93 -17.92
CA VAL A 167 -38.81 -40.06 -18.89
C VAL A 167 -38.33 -39.60 -20.27
N ILE A 168 -38.25 -40.53 -21.21
CA ILE A 168 -37.82 -40.31 -22.60
C ILE A 168 -38.97 -39.79 -23.46
N GLN A 169 -40.18 -40.31 -23.21
CA GLN A 169 -41.39 -39.95 -23.92
C GLN A 169 -42.59 -40.04 -22.99
N ARG A 170 -43.54 -39.12 -23.15
CA ARG A 170 -44.82 -39.14 -22.44
C ARG A 170 -45.95 -38.69 -23.37
N ARG A 171 -47.05 -39.45 -23.41
CA ARG A 171 -48.34 -39.13 -24.05
C ARG A 171 -49.48 -39.38 -23.06
N PHE A 172 -50.51 -38.54 -23.03
CA PHE A 172 -51.73 -38.72 -22.23
C PHE A 172 -52.95 -37.90 -22.68
N ASP A 173 -52.78 -36.82 -23.45
CA ASP A 173 -53.85 -35.88 -23.83
C ASP A 173 -53.83 -35.41 -25.29
N PHE A 174 -52.81 -35.80 -26.07
CA PHE A 174 -52.61 -35.41 -27.47
C PHE A 174 -52.36 -33.90 -27.69
N SER A 175 -52.01 -33.14 -26.63
CA SER A 175 -51.72 -31.71 -26.70
C SER A 175 -50.53 -31.35 -27.59
N VAL A 176 -49.60 -32.28 -27.81
CA VAL A 176 -48.40 -32.08 -28.63
C VAL A 176 -48.47 -32.90 -29.91
N ASN A 177 -48.17 -32.26 -31.05
CA ASN A 177 -48.07 -32.94 -32.34
C ASN A 177 -46.73 -33.68 -32.47
N PHE A 178 -46.80 -34.97 -32.79
CA PHE A 178 -45.64 -35.87 -33.00
C PHE A 178 -45.32 -36.12 -34.48
N THR A 179 -46.11 -35.56 -35.41
CA THR A 179 -45.72 -35.44 -36.83
C THR A 179 -44.68 -34.34 -36.93
N LYS A 180 -43.41 -34.74 -36.86
CA LYS A 180 -42.25 -33.88 -36.63
C LYS A 180 -41.10 -34.25 -37.57
N THR A 181 -40.29 -33.27 -37.94
CA THR A 181 -39.12 -33.46 -38.81
C THR A 181 -38.02 -34.26 -38.11
N TRP A 182 -37.06 -34.78 -38.87
CA TRP A 182 -35.88 -35.44 -38.30
C TRP A 182 -35.12 -34.54 -37.31
N ASN A 183 -34.97 -33.25 -37.62
CA ASN A 183 -34.26 -32.31 -36.76
C ASN A 183 -35.02 -32.09 -35.43
N GLU A 184 -36.35 -31.97 -35.47
CA GLU A 184 -37.16 -31.90 -34.25
C GLU A 184 -37.09 -33.20 -33.44
N TYR A 185 -37.06 -34.37 -34.06
CA TYR A 185 -36.84 -35.64 -33.34
C TYR A 185 -35.43 -35.76 -32.77
N LYS A 186 -34.41 -35.21 -33.44
CA LYS A 186 -33.03 -35.14 -32.95
C LYS A 186 -32.91 -34.29 -31.69
N GLU A 187 -33.41 -33.05 -31.76
CA GLU A 187 -33.33 -32.07 -30.66
C GLU A 187 -34.36 -32.34 -29.56
N GLY A 188 -35.49 -32.97 -29.87
CA GLY A 188 -36.62 -33.15 -28.95
C GLY A 188 -37.64 -32.01 -29.03
N PHE A 189 -38.85 -32.27 -28.52
CA PHE A 189 -39.98 -31.35 -28.59
C PHE A 189 -41.01 -31.60 -27.48
N GLY A 190 -41.87 -30.61 -27.22
CA GLY A 190 -42.81 -30.64 -26.10
C GLY A 190 -42.19 -30.08 -24.81
N VAL A 191 -42.83 -30.35 -23.66
CA VAL A 191 -42.39 -29.86 -22.35
C VAL A 191 -42.24 -31.04 -21.39
N ALA A 192 -41.16 -31.09 -20.62
CA ALA A 192 -40.82 -32.22 -19.73
C ALA A 192 -41.96 -32.58 -18.74
N SER A 193 -42.69 -31.60 -18.19
CA SER A 193 -43.86 -31.84 -17.33
C SER A 193 -45.09 -32.41 -18.06
N GLY A 194 -45.19 -32.22 -19.38
CA GLY A 194 -46.33 -32.58 -20.21
C GLY A 194 -45.99 -33.66 -21.24
N GLU A 195 -46.67 -33.63 -22.40
CA GLU A 195 -46.29 -34.47 -23.53
C GLU A 195 -44.97 -33.99 -24.15
N HIS A 196 -44.05 -34.93 -24.41
CA HIS A 196 -42.76 -34.61 -25.01
C HIS A 196 -42.08 -35.83 -25.64
N TRP A 197 -41.10 -35.53 -26.50
CA TRP A 197 -40.01 -36.41 -26.92
C TRP A 197 -38.70 -35.79 -26.48
N LEU A 198 -37.88 -36.52 -25.73
CA LEU A 198 -36.68 -35.95 -25.09
C LEU A 198 -35.55 -35.58 -26.08
N GLY A 199 -35.53 -36.20 -27.26
CA GLY A 199 -34.57 -35.93 -28.34
C GLY A 199 -33.58 -37.06 -28.56
N ASN A 200 -33.42 -37.50 -29.82
CA ASN A 200 -32.59 -38.64 -30.18
C ASN A 200 -31.12 -38.45 -29.80
N GLU A 201 -30.60 -37.21 -29.88
CA GLU A 201 -29.23 -36.90 -29.49
C GLU A 201 -28.98 -37.19 -28.01
N TYR A 202 -29.90 -36.72 -27.14
CA TYR A 202 -29.85 -36.98 -25.71
C TYR A 202 -29.96 -38.48 -25.40
N ILE A 203 -30.92 -39.16 -26.03
CA ILE A 203 -31.15 -40.60 -25.86
C ILE A 203 -29.91 -41.40 -26.28
N HIS A 204 -29.24 -40.99 -27.37
CA HIS A 204 -27.99 -41.61 -27.82
C HIS A 204 -26.84 -41.43 -26.82
N VAL A 205 -26.65 -40.22 -26.30
CA VAL A 205 -25.60 -39.92 -25.32
C VAL A 205 -25.78 -40.73 -24.03
N ILE A 206 -27.00 -40.80 -23.47
CA ILE A 206 -27.20 -41.61 -22.25
C ILE A 206 -27.04 -43.10 -22.57
N SER A 207 -27.68 -43.62 -23.63
CA SER A 207 -27.70 -45.06 -23.92
C SER A 207 -26.34 -45.64 -24.31
N THR A 208 -25.39 -44.82 -24.77
CA THR A 208 -24.01 -45.22 -25.04
C THR A 208 -23.09 -45.11 -23.81
N ASN A 209 -23.47 -44.34 -22.78
CA ASN A 209 -22.68 -44.09 -21.58
C ASN A 209 -22.86 -45.18 -20.48
N GLY A 210 -23.45 -46.34 -20.81
CA GLY A 210 -23.64 -47.42 -19.85
C GLY A 210 -24.55 -48.54 -20.33
N ARG A 211 -25.02 -49.38 -19.39
CA ARG A 211 -26.06 -50.39 -19.63
C ARG A 211 -27.39 -49.91 -19.08
N HIS A 212 -28.23 -49.37 -19.97
CA HIS A 212 -29.56 -48.86 -19.62
C HIS A 212 -30.63 -49.94 -19.85
N ARG A 213 -31.79 -49.77 -19.21
CA ARG A 213 -33.00 -50.57 -19.46
C ARG A 213 -34.11 -49.61 -19.80
N ALA A 214 -34.83 -49.87 -20.89
CA ALA A 214 -36.06 -49.15 -21.19
C ALA A 214 -37.27 -49.86 -20.58
N ARG A 215 -38.29 -49.11 -20.14
CA ARG A 215 -39.60 -49.62 -19.73
C ARG A 215 -40.70 -48.87 -20.47
N PHE A 216 -41.47 -49.62 -21.25
CA PHE A 216 -42.65 -49.11 -21.95
C PHE A 216 -43.88 -49.32 -21.07
N ILE A 217 -44.56 -48.23 -20.71
CA ILE A 217 -45.78 -48.24 -19.90
C ILE A 217 -46.94 -47.79 -20.80
N LEU A 218 -47.96 -48.64 -20.90
CA LEU A 218 -49.15 -48.42 -21.71
C LEU A 218 -50.38 -48.60 -20.82
N GLU A 219 -51.11 -47.53 -20.55
CA GLU A 219 -52.37 -47.55 -19.80
C GLU A 219 -53.52 -47.19 -20.74
N LYS A 220 -54.53 -48.07 -20.80
CA LYS A 220 -55.73 -47.88 -21.61
C LYS A 220 -56.96 -47.86 -20.70
N ASN A 221 -57.29 -46.67 -20.21
CA ASN A 221 -58.54 -46.42 -19.52
C ASN A 221 -59.56 -45.83 -20.50
N TRP A 222 -60.85 -46.05 -20.26
CA TRP A 222 -61.95 -45.57 -21.12
C TRP A 222 -61.98 -44.04 -21.33
N GLN A 223 -61.29 -43.30 -20.46
CA GLN A 223 -61.19 -41.83 -20.48
C GLN A 223 -59.82 -41.29 -20.93
N ARG A 224 -58.74 -42.09 -20.85
CA ARG A 224 -57.36 -41.64 -21.17
C ARG A 224 -56.50 -42.81 -21.68
N LYS A 225 -55.71 -42.55 -22.72
CA LYS A 225 -54.65 -43.45 -23.22
C LYS A 225 -53.30 -42.83 -22.82
N VAL A 226 -52.63 -43.42 -21.83
CA VAL A 226 -51.30 -42.94 -21.40
C VAL A 226 -50.25 -43.87 -21.99
N CYS A 227 -49.23 -43.27 -22.61
CA CYS A 227 -48.02 -43.96 -23.04
C CYS A 227 -46.83 -43.26 -22.38
N ARG A 228 -45.88 -44.02 -21.84
CA ARG A 228 -44.65 -43.49 -21.27
C ARG A 228 -43.50 -44.43 -21.57
N ILE A 229 -42.34 -43.85 -21.90
CA ILE A 229 -41.08 -44.57 -22.01
C ILE A 229 -40.17 -44.06 -20.89
N LEU A 230 -39.73 -44.97 -20.03
CA LEU A 230 -38.71 -44.79 -18.99
C LEU A 230 -37.41 -45.49 -19.40
#